data_AF-A0A962UX59-F1
#
_entry.id   AF-A0A962UX59-F1
#
_cell.length_a   1.000
_cell.length_b   1.000
_cell.length_c   1.000
_cell.angle_alpha   90.00
_cell.angle_beta   90.00
_cell.angle_gamma   90.00
#
_symmetry.space_group_name_H-M   'P 1'
#
loop_
_entity.id
_entity.type
_entity.pdbx_description
1 polymer ?
#
loop_
_entity_poly.entity_id
_entity_poly.type
_entity_poly.pdbx_seq_one_letter_code
_entity_poly.pdbx_strand_id
1 'polypeptide(L)' 'QQRLVEQKRAEYATRQSSESSTDSAFPEGATLCAKCNTKAVIMMDGCMTCLNCGDSKCG' A
#
# COMPACT_ATOMS: atom_id res chain seq x y z
N GLN A 1 -24.53 22.73 -14.47
CA GLN A 1 -23.13 22.21 -14.47
C GLN A 1 -22.77 21.33 -13.26
N GLN A 2 -23.63 21.17 -12.24
CA GLN A 2 -23.29 20.41 -11.03
C GLN A 2 -23.42 18.86 -11.18
N ARG A 3 -24.26 18.38 -12.10
CA ARG A 3 -24.53 16.94 -12.29
C ARG A 3 -23.32 16.11 -12.76
N LEU A 4 -22.35 16.71 -13.46
CA LEU A 4 -21.19 15.97 -13.96
C LEU A 4 -20.13 15.70 -12.88
N VAL A 5 -20.08 16.53 -11.83
CA VAL A 5 -19.06 16.40 -10.77
C VAL A 5 -19.36 15.21 -9.87
N GLU A 6 -20.63 14.96 -9.58
CA GLU A 6 -21.07 13.89 -8.68
C GLU A 6 -20.93 12.50 -9.31
N GLN A 7 -21.26 12.38 -10.59
CA GLN A 7 -21.11 11.14 -11.35
C GLN A 7 -19.62 10.73 -11.43
N LYS A 8 -18.73 11.71 -11.64
CA LYS A 8 -17.29 11.48 -11.67
C LYS A 8 -16.75 11.12 -10.28
N ARG A 9 -17.27 11.72 -9.19
CA ARG A 9 -16.83 11.43 -7.82
C ARG A 9 -17.11 9.97 -7.41
N ALA A 10 -18.24 9.42 -7.83
CA ALA A 10 -18.58 8.02 -7.60
C ALA A 10 -17.61 7.06 -8.30
N GLU A 11 -17.23 7.35 -9.56
CA GLU A 11 -16.26 6.53 -10.28
C GLU A 11 -14.86 6.53 -9.64
N TYR A 12 -14.44 7.66 -9.06
CA TYR A 12 -13.16 7.75 -8.34
C TYR A 12 -13.19 6.97 -7.01
N ALA A 13 -14.30 7.00 -6.28
CA ALA A 13 -14.44 6.23 -5.04
C ALA A 13 -14.38 4.72 -5.29
N THR A 14 -15.04 4.22 -6.33
CA THR A 14 -15.01 2.80 -6.69
C THR A 14 -13.62 2.34 -7.15
N ARG A 15 -12.88 3.16 -7.90
CA ARG A 15 -11.50 2.81 -8.32
C ARG A 15 -10.48 2.88 -7.18
N GLN A 16 -10.71 3.72 -6.17
CA GLN A 16 -9.81 3.82 -5.03
C GLN A 16 -9.88 2.61 -4.10
N SER A 17 -11.06 1.95 -4.00
CA SER A 17 -11.19 0.71 -3.22
C SER A 17 -10.49 -0.50 -3.82
N SER A 18 -10.16 -0.50 -5.11
CA SER A 18 -9.42 -1.61 -5.76
C SER A 18 -7.90 -1.54 -5.60
N GLU A 19 -7.35 -0.46 -5.05
CA GLU A 19 -5.91 -0.28 -4.77
C GLU A 19 -5.55 -0.58 -3.30
N SER A 20 -6.27 -1.49 -2.65
CA SER A 20 -6.00 -1.87 -1.24
C SER A 20 -6.10 -3.37 -0.97
N SER A 21 -5.99 -4.21 -2.01
CA SER A 21 -6.18 -5.66 -1.88
C SER A 21 -4.90 -6.48 -2.15
N THR A 22 -3.75 -5.98 -1.69
CA THR A 22 -2.55 -6.80 -1.43
C THR A 22 -2.24 -6.86 0.07
N ASP A 23 -3.27 -6.69 0.90
CA ASP A 23 -3.22 -6.55 2.36
C ASP A 23 -3.63 -7.85 3.10
N SER A 24 -3.29 -9.02 2.56
CA SER A 24 -3.62 -10.29 3.21
C SER A 24 -2.40 -11.16 3.53
N ALA A 25 -1.19 -10.69 3.22
CA ALA A 25 0.07 -11.39 3.51
C ALA A 25 1.03 -10.64 4.45
N PHE A 26 0.78 -9.35 4.72
CA PHE A 26 1.68 -8.50 5.51
C PHE A 26 0.89 -7.88 6.67
N PRO A 27 1.48 -7.75 7.87
CA PRO A 27 0.79 -7.20 9.03
C PRO A 27 0.41 -5.73 8.79
N GLU A 28 -0.65 -5.23 9.44
CA GLU A 28 -1.12 -3.84 9.31
C GLU A 28 -0.06 -2.77 9.67
N GLY A 29 0.99 -3.17 10.40
CA GLY A 29 2.17 -2.35 10.68
C GLY A 29 3.16 -2.24 9.51
N ALA A 30 2.88 -2.86 8.37
CA ALA A 30 3.77 -2.86 7.21
C ALA A 30 3.69 -1.53 6.45
N THR A 31 4.86 -0.95 6.18
CA THR A 31 5.02 0.28 5.42
C THR A 31 5.34 -0.02 3.96
N LEU A 32 5.13 0.97 3.09
CA LEU A 32 5.39 0.87 1.65
C LEU A 32 6.89 0.71 1.37
N CYS A 33 7.26 -0.35 0.66
CA CYS A 33 8.63 -0.56 0.19
C CYS A 33 8.95 0.41 -0.94
N ALA A 34 10.05 1.15 -0.82
CA ALA A 34 10.51 2.05 -1.88
C ALA A 34 11.05 1.33 -3.13
N LYS A 35 11.38 0.03 -3.02
CA LYS A 35 11.98 -0.76 -4.10
C LYS A 35 10.95 -1.47 -4.96
N CYS A 36 9.95 -2.09 -4.34
CA CYS A 36 8.91 -2.87 -5.03
C CYS A 36 7.49 -2.30 -4.86
N ASN A 37 7.35 -1.11 -4.27
CA ASN A 37 6.09 -0.39 -4.08
C ASN A 37 4.98 -1.23 -3.42
N THR A 38 5.36 -2.19 -2.58
CA THR A 38 4.44 -3.09 -1.87
C THR A 38 4.45 -2.75 -0.38
N LYS A 39 3.29 -2.73 0.28
CA LYS A 39 3.18 -2.56 1.75
C LYS A 39 3.62 -3.83 2.47
N ALA A 40 4.93 -4.05 2.50
CA ALA A 40 5.54 -5.27 3.00
C ALA A 40 6.78 -5.01 3.87
N VAL A 41 7.09 -3.74 4.18
CA VAL A 41 8.23 -3.39 5.03
C VAL A 41 7.82 -3.40 6.48
N ILE A 42 8.41 -4.27 7.28
CA ILE A 42 8.14 -4.39 8.71
C ILE A 42 9.41 -4.09 9.50
N MET A 43 9.23 -3.66 10.75
CA MET A 43 10.32 -3.53 11.71
C MET A 43 10.37 -4.80 12.56
N MET A 44 11.33 -5.68 12.29
CA MET A 44 11.65 -6.83 13.15
C MET A 44 13.05 -6.61 13.73
N ASP A 45 13.17 -6.74 15.05
CA ASP A 45 14.46 -6.66 15.77
C ASP A 45 15.24 -5.35 15.57
N GLY A 46 14.51 -4.25 15.31
CA GLY A 46 15.10 -2.92 15.09
C GLY A 46 15.57 -2.66 13.65
N CYS A 47 15.37 -3.62 12.72
CA CYS A 47 15.65 -3.41 11.31
C CYS A 47 14.37 -3.37 10.46
N MET A 48 14.34 -2.44 9.50
CA MET A 48 13.30 -2.35 8.46
C MET A 48 13.62 -3.35 7.34
N THR A 49 12.77 -4.37 7.19
CA THR A 49 12.93 -5.44 6.19
C THR A 49 11.65 -5.60 5.36
N CYS A 50 11.80 -5.64 4.04
CA CYS A 50 10.73 -5.90 3.08
C CYS A 50 10.55 -7.41 2.88
N LEU A 51 9.41 -7.93 3.31
CA LEU A 51 9.07 -9.35 3.14
C LEU A 51 8.73 -9.74 1.70
N ASN A 52 8.48 -8.76 0.81
CA ASN A 52 8.17 -9.02 -0.59
C ASN A 52 9.42 -9.13 -1.49
N CYS A 53 10.46 -8.31 -1.25
CA CYS A 53 11.66 -8.27 -2.10
C CYS A 53 12.99 -8.47 -1.36
N GLY A 54 12.95 -8.71 -0.05
CA GLY A 54 14.13 -8.91 0.79
C GLY A 54 14.96 -7.66 1.05
N ASP A 55 14.47 -6.46 0.70
CA ASP A 55 15.16 -5.20 0.95
C ASP A 55 15.23 -4.90 2.45
N SER A 56 16.43 -4.85 3.00
CA SER A 56 16.66 -4.59 4.43
C SER A 56 17.59 -3.39 4.61
N LYS A 57 17.24 -2.49 5.53
CA LYS A 57 18.02 -1.27 5.81
C LYS A 57 19.10 -1.46 6.89
N CYS A 58 19.41 -2.69 7.30
CA CYS A 58 20.31 -2.96 8.43
C CYS A 58 21.80 -2.88 8.11
N GLY A 59 22.20 -2.69 6.84
CA GLY A 59 23.61 -2.64 6.42
C GLY A 59 24.16 -3.99 5.99
#